data_AF-A0A7S3IHR3-F1
#
_entry.id   AF-A0A7S3IHR3-F1
#
_cell.length_a   1.000
_cell.length_b   1.000
_cell.length_c   1.000
_cell.angle_alpha   90.00
_cell.angle_beta   90.00
_cell.angle_gamma   90.00
#
_symmetry.space_group_name_H-M   'P 1'
#
loop_
_entity.id
_entity.type
_entity.pdbx_description
1 polymer ?
#
loop_
_entity_poly.entity_id
_entity_poly.type
_entity_poly.pdbx_seq_one_letter_code
_entity_poly.pdbx_strand_id
1 'polypeptide(L)'
;SSFKDEDIVKRAIRFSLEETTDDLKNIVHNIIQIPAERHPNGEDIWSIDTKETQLRQVIFRTAQDDKDLNKKYRILLELVVYVQSGSNDKQKVTEMCCGWSEIKMDAFSRKQSIDLTIHGGSPTSELEISAKDLRTERQGFKAFSKAFRGVKSIIEVDIVPHRVLAEDVQCHMELLPQTCFVHKSLLSFISAFQNYKGKKLLNESGGGGFRKPAGDVIISCFPMIYDNPDIVEVLTEAWVEDVQPLINQNKQFDLPFITEKMKQFVSRLYPVLYSEEFKGIEYTGTTKTVA
;
A
#
# COMPACT_ATOMS: atom_id res chain seq x y z
N SER A 1 -4.84 -9.25 24.89
CA SER A 1 -5.87 -10.30 24.69
C SER A 1 -5.38 -11.24 23.61
N SER A 2 -5.53 -12.55 23.80
CA SER A 2 -5.23 -13.53 22.74
C SER A 2 -6.46 -13.70 21.87
N PHE A 3 -6.39 -13.33 20.60
CA PHE A 3 -7.36 -13.74 19.58
C PHE A 3 -6.91 -15.05 18.94
N LYS A 4 -7.84 -15.77 18.32
CA LYS A 4 -7.56 -17.01 17.61
C LYS A 4 -7.38 -16.74 16.12
N ASP A 5 -6.75 -17.67 15.40
CA ASP A 5 -6.58 -17.56 13.95
C ASP A 5 -7.91 -17.47 13.19
N GLU A 6 -8.95 -18.13 13.72
CA GLU A 6 -10.32 -18.09 13.20
C GLU A 6 -10.96 -16.69 13.29
N ASP A 7 -10.44 -15.83 14.16
CA ASP A 7 -10.89 -14.45 14.29
C ASP A 7 -10.22 -13.53 13.24
N ILE A 8 -9.17 -14.00 12.55
CA ILE A 8 -8.44 -13.19 11.54
C ILE A 8 -9.19 -13.24 10.21
N VAL A 9 -9.77 -12.11 9.81
CA VAL A 9 -10.55 -11.98 8.57
C VAL A 9 -9.74 -11.46 7.39
N LYS A 10 -8.63 -10.73 7.63
CA LYS A 10 -7.74 -10.20 6.59
C LYS A 10 -6.31 -10.11 7.11
N ARG A 11 -5.33 -10.32 6.23
CA ARG A 11 -3.89 -10.09 6.50
C ARG A 11 -3.34 -9.20 5.41
N ALA A 12 -2.38 -8.34 5.77
CA ALA A 12 -1.74 -7.48 4.80
C ALA A 12 -0.35 -7.03 5.24
N ILE A 13 0.46 -6.63 4.27
CA ILE A 13 1.72 -5.92 4.50
C ILE A 13 1.50 -4.46 4.16
N ARG A 14 1.72 -3.58 5.13
CA ARG A 14 1.56 -2.14 4.99
C ARG A 14 2.92 -1.48 4.80
N PHE A 15 3.04 -0.64 3.78
CA PHE A 15 4.21 0.17 3.51
C PHE A 15 3.94 1.61 3.89
N SER A 16 4.87 2.20 4.62
CA SER A 16 4.83 3.61 5.00
C SER A 16 6.24 4.22 4.96
N LEU A 17 6.30 5.54 4.78
CA LEU A 17 7.55 6.30 4.91
C LEU A 17 7.58 6.89 6.30
N GLU A 18 8.59 6.51 7.08
CA GLU A 18 8.77 7.01 8.44
C GLU A 18 10.01 7.90 8.50
N GLU A 19 9.85 9.08 9.09
CA GLU A 19 10.98 9.93 9.46
C GLU A 19 11.60 9.42 10.76
N THR A 20 12.91 9.24 10.74
CA THR A 20 13.73 8.66 11.82
C THR A 20 14.57 9.70 12.55
N THR A 21 14.40 10.99 12.24
CA THR A 21 15.08 12.08 12.95
C THR A 21 14.26 12.55 14.13
N ASP A 22 14.91 12.56 15.30
CA ASP A 22 14.38 12.86 16.63
C ASP A 22 13.49 11.75 17.24
N ASP A 23 13.27 11.77 18.56
CA ASP A 23 12.49 10.77 19.33
C ASP A 23 11.01 10.62 18.88
N LEU A 24 10.63 11.24 17.76
CA LEU A 24 9.32 11.27 17.14
C LEU A 24 9.32 10.46 15.85
N LYS A 25 8.68 9.30 15.87
CA LYS A 25 8.41 8.47 14.69
C LYS A 25 7.13 8.97 14.01
N ASN A 26 7.29 9.77 12.95
CA ASN A 26 6.16 10.31 12.20
C ASN A 26 6.04 9.62 10.84
N ILE A 27 4.83 9.19 10.49
CA ILE A 27 4.50 8.76 9.13
C ILE A 27 4.34 10.01 8.28
N VAL A 28 5.17 10.15 7.25
CA VAL A 28 5.31 11.40 6.50
C VAL A 28 4.46 11.41 5.22
N HIS A 29 4.05 10.24 4.73
CA HIS A 29 3.37 10.10 3.43
C HIS A 29 2.24 9.06 3.45
N ASN A 30 1.60 8.88 2.29
CA ASN A 30 0.51 7.93 2.12
C ASN A 30 0.96 6.51 2.46
N ILE A 31 0.01 5.73 2.96
CA ILE A 31 0.18 4.34 3.33
C ILE A 31 -0.36 3.50 2.19
N ILE A 32 0.34 2.42 1.83
CA ILE A 32 -0.14 1.46 0.84
C ILE A 32 -0.13 0.05 1.42
N GLN A 33 -1.05 -0.79 0.96
CA GLN A 33 -1.28 -2.10 1.55
C GLN A 33 -1.26 -3.18 0.48
N ILE A 34 -0.47 -4.23 0.72
CA ILE A 34 -0.44 -5.44 -0.10
C ILE A 34 -1.19 -6.53 0.65
N PRO A 35 -2.30 -7.05 0.11
CA PRO A 35 -3.03 -8.18 0.70
C PRO A 35 -2.13 -9.41 0.81
N ALA A 36 -2.33 -10.17 1.89
CA ALA A 36 -1.61 -11.40 2.14
C ALA A 36 -2.59 -12.49 2.59
N GLU A 37 -2.26 -13.73 2.29
CA GLU A 37 -3.02 -14.91 2.71
C GLU A 37 -2.12 -15.85 3.50
N ARG A 38 -2.74 -16.67 4.35
CA ARG A 38 -2.02 -17.77 4.98
C ARG A 38 -1.71 -18.83 3.92
N HIS A 39 -0.45 -19.24 3.82
CA HIS A 39 -0.04 -20.25 2.86
C HIS A 39 -0.65 -21.62 3.24
N PRO A 40 -1.20 -22.41 2.29
CA PRO A 40 -1.85 -23.70 2.59
C PRO A 40 -0.92 -24.70 3.28
N ASN A 41 0.36 -24.68 2.94
CA ASN A 41 1.37 -25.63 3.44
C ASN A 41 2.19 -25.13 4.65
N GLY A 42 1.80 -24.02 5.28
CA GLY A 42 2.51 -23.49 6.44
C GLY A 42 1.70 -22.42 7.17
N GLU A 43 1.33 -22.69 8.43
CA GLU A 43 0.51 -21.77 9.24
C GLU A 43 1.21 -20.44 9.52
N ASP A 44 2.54 -20.47 9.53
CA ASP A 44 3.44 -19.36 9.83
C ASP A 44 3.95 -18.63 8.57
N ILE A 45 3.51 -19.03 7.38
CA ILE A 45 3.95 -18.46 6.12
C ILE A 45 2.81 -17.64 5.54
N TRP A 46 3.07 -16.36 5.30
CA TRP A 46 2.16 -15.50 4.56
C TRP A 46 2.58 -15.49 3.09
N SER A 47 1.62 -15.75 2.22
CA SER A 47 1.77 -15.63 0.78
C SER A 47 1.22 -14.29 0.33
N ILE A 48 2.00 -13.55 -0.45
CA ILE A 48 1.54 -12.38 -1.20
C ILE A 48 1.16 -12.75 -2.65
N ASP A 49 1.33 -14.02 -3.04
CA ASP A 49 0.78 -14.58 -4.28
C ASP A 49 -0.69 -14.96 -4.03
N THR A 50 -1.49 -13.95 -3.69
CA THR A 50 -2.95 -14.06 -3.56
C THR A 50 -3.59 -14.02 -4.96
N LYS A 51 -4.92 -14.10 -5.05
CA LYS A 51 -5.62 -13.85 -6.32
C LYS A 51 -5.30 -12.46 -6.88
N GLU A 52 -5.05 -11.49 -6.01
CA GLU A 52 -4.73 -10.09 -6.33
C GLU A 52 -3.22 -9.85 -6.55
N THR A 53 -2.58 -10.70 -7.36
CA THR A 53 -1.15 -10.55 -7.71
C THR A 53 -0.77 -9.17 -8.28
N GLN A 54 -1.76 -8.37 -8.70
CA GLN A 54 -1.58 -7.03 -9.25
C GLN A 54 -1.11 -6.00 -8.22
N LEU A 55 -1.43 -6.19 -6.93
CA LEU A 55 -1.10 -5.23 -5.87
C LEU A 55 0.33 -5.38 -5.32
N ARG A 56 0.99 -6.52 -5.61
CA ARG A 56 2.31 -6.86 -5.04
C ARG A 56 3.44 -5.91 -5.41
N GLN A 57 3.32 -5.22 -6.55
CA GLN A 57 4.36 -4.32 -7.05
C GLN A 57 4.04 -2.89 -6.61
N VAL A 58 4.87 -2.36 -5.73
CA VAL A 58 4.76 -0.99 -5.23
C VAL A 58 5.86 -0.13 -5.84
N ILE A 59 5.46 1.04 -6.34
CA ILE A 59 6.36 2.11 -6.76
C ILE A 59 6.51 3.07 -5.59
N PHE A 60 7.76 3.31 -5.20
CA PHE A 60 8.13 4.40 -4.32
C PHE A 60 8.77 5.50 -5.17
N ARG A 61 8.21 6.72 -5.09
CA ARG A 61 8.80 7.92 -5.67
C ARG A 61 9.21 8.86 -4.55
N THR A 62 10.30 9.57 -4.75
CA THR A 62 10.81 10.65 -3.91
C THR A 62 11.44 11.73 -4.80
N ALA A 63 11.56 12.96 -4.29
CA ALA A 63 12.20 14.07 -5.00
C ALA A 63 13.72 13.84 -5.15
N GLN A 64 14.31 14.27 -6.28
CA GLN A 64 15.75 14.10 -6.56
C GLN A 64 16.65 14.94 -5.64
N ASP A 65 16.10 15.99 -5.07
CA ASP A 65 16.76 17.06 -4.32
C ASP A 65 16.76 16.84 -2.81
N ASP A 66 16.16 15.75 -2.31
CA ASP A 66 16.21 15.38 -0.89
C ASP A 66 17.57 14.74 -0.53
N LYS A 67 18.57 15.59 -0.33
CA LYS A 67 19.94 15.19 0.05
C LYS A 67 20.02 14.48 1.40
N ASP A 68 18.99 14.60 2.22
CA ASP A 68 18.93 14.00 3.55
C ASP A 68 18.06 12.74 3.59
N LEU A 69 17.48 12.32 2.46
CA LEU A 69 16.56 11.18 2.40
C LEU A 69 17.13 9.93 3.08
N ASN A 70 18.40 9.63 2.78
CA ASN A 70 19.10 8.46 3.32
C ASN A 70 19.42 8.53 4.83
N LYS A 71 19.38 9.72 5.42
CA LYS A 71 19.68 9.94 6.85
C LYS A 71 18.42 10.05 7.69
N LYS A 72 17.34 10.53 7.09
CA LYS A 72 16.11 10.91 7.80
C LYS A 72 14.98 9.93 7.62
N TYR A 73 15.01 9.05 6.62
CA TYR A 73 13.85 8.22 6.33
C TYR A 73 14.18 6.75 6.18
N ARG A 74 13.18 5.93 6.51
CA ARG A 74 13.12 4.50 6.21
C ARG A 74 11.75 4.14 5.65
N ILE A 75 11.71 3.08 4.85
CA ILE A 75 10.44 2.46 4.49
C ILE A 75 10.14 1.43 5.55
N LEU A 76 9.00 1.59 6.21
CA LEU A 76 8.52 0.66 7.21
C LEU A 76 7.53 -0.32 6.55
N LEU A 77 7.70 -1.61 6.86
CA LEU A 77 6.81 -2.69 6.46
C LEU A 77 6.15 -3.24 7.72
N GLU A 78 4.84 -3.08 7.86
CA GLU A 78 4.08 -3.63 8.99
C GLU A 78 3.26 -4.83 8.53
N LEU A 79 3.34 -5.94 9.27
CA LEU A 79 2.48 -7.10 9.12
C LEU A 79 1.22 -6.86 9.94
N VAL A 80 0.11 -6.64 9.23
CA VAL A 80 -1.17 -6.23 9.81
C VAL A 80 -2.17 -7.37 9.69
N VAL A 81 -2.88 -7.65 10.77
CA VAL A 81 -4.03 -8.55 10.81
C VAL A 81 -5.28 -7.77 11.19
N TYR A 82 -6.39 -8.11 10.53
CA TYR A 82 -7.72 -7.61 10.87
C TYR A 82 -8.45 -8.70 11.62
N VAL A 83 -8.78 -8.42 12.87
CA VAL A 83 -9.37 -9.38 13.80
C VAL A 83 -10.81 -8.99 14.06
N GLN A 84 -11.73 -9.90 13.78
CA GLN A 84 -13.13 -9.73 14.12
C GLN A 84 -13.34 -10.10 15.59
N SER A 85 -13.98 -9.22 16.35
CA SER A 85 -14.30 -9.44 17.76
C SER A 85 -15.72 -8.99 18.08
N GLY A 86 -16.37 -9.64 19.05
CA GLY A 86 -17.73 -9.32 19.49
C GLY A 86 -18.76 -10.45 19.26
N SER A 87 -19.92 -10.34 19.91
CA SER A 87 -21.07 -11.25 19.72
C SER A 87 -21.93 -10.80 18.53
N ASN A 88 -22.79 -11.69 18.01
CA ASN A 88 -23.60 -11.55 16.78
C ASN A 88 -24.20 -10.15 16.49
N ASP A 89 -24.56 -9.35 17.50
CA ASP A 89 -25.19 -8.03 17.30
C ASP A 89 -24.20 -6.84 17.23
N LYS A 90 -22.90 -7.03 17.53
CA LYS A 90 -21.87 -5.97 17.51
C LYS A 90 -20.50 -6.52 17.09
N GLN A 91 -20.43 -7.07 15.88
CA GLN A 91 -19.15 -7.42 15.29
C GLN A 91 -18.33 -6.16 15.02
N LYS A 92 -17.11 -6.12 15.58
CA LYS A 92 -16.14 -5.05 15.33
C LYS A 92 -14.88 -5.68 14.75
N VAL A 93 -14.42 -5.16 13.62
CA VAL A 93 -13.11 -5.50 13.07
C VAL A 93 -12.10 -4.52 13.65
N THR A 94 -11.06 -5.04 14.29
CA THR A 94 -9.94 -4.26 14.82
C THR A 94 -8.66 -4.63 14.09
N GLU A 95 -7.88 -3.61 13.77
CA GLU A 95 -6.59 -3.77 13.14
C GLU A 95 -5.48 -3.96 14.19
N MET A 96 -4.55 -4.88 13.94
CA MET A 96 -3.41 -5.14 14.82
C MET A 96 -2.13 -5.37 14.00
N CYS A 97 -1.06 -4.65 14.35
CA CYS A 97 0.29 -4.92 13.84
C CYS A 97 0.90 -6.07 14.66
N CYS A 98 1.27 -7.17 14.01
CA CYS A 98 1.84 -8.36 14.65
C CYS A 98 3.33 -8.55 14.39
N GLY A 99 3.88 -7.81 13.43
CA GLY A 99 5.31 -7.76 13.20
C GLY A 99 5.66 -6.62 12.26
N TRP A 100 6.94 -6.30 12.17
CA TRP A 100 7.39 -5.23 11.31
C TRP A 100 8.81 -5.45 10.82
N SER A 101 9.19 -4.71 9.80
CA SER A 101 10.51 -4.71 9.19
C SER A 101 10.80 -3.35 8.56
N GLU A 102 12.05 -3.08 8.21
CA GLU A 102 12.44 -1.81 7.58
C GLU A 102 13.31 -2.02 6.33
N ILE A 103 13.21 -1.08 5.38
CA ILE A 103 14.15 -0.92 4.27
C ILE A 103 14.81 0.44 4.40
N LYS A 104 16.13 0.44 4.50
CA LYS A 104 16.94 1.66 4.48
C LYS A 104 17.05 2.19 3.06
N MET A 105 17.11 3.52 2.93
CA MET A 105 17.05 4.18 1.62
C MET A 105 18.28 3.91 0.73
N ASP A 106 19.42 3.56 1.33
CA ASP A 106 20.64 3.17 0.59
C ASP A 106 20.44 1.88 -0.24
N ALA A 107 19.45 1.04 0.13
CA ALA A 107 19.08 -0.16 -0.60
C ALA A 107 18.51 0.12 -2.00
N PHE A 108 18.07 1.35 -2.31
CA PHE A 108 17.46 1.69 -3.60
C PHE A 108 18.46 2.08 -4.70
N SER A 109 19.76 2.11 -4.39
CA SER A 109 20.82 2.50 -5.33
C SER A 109 21.04 1.50 -6.49
N ARG A 110 20.68 0.23 -6.28
CA ARG A 110 20.90 -0.86 -7.24
C ARG A 110 19.76 -1.87 -7.21
N LYS A 111 19.65 -2.65 -8.29
CA LYS A 111 18.79 -3.81 -8.32
C LYS A 111 19.33 -4.87 -7.36
N GLN A 112 18.51 -5.35 -6.43
CA GLN A 112 18.89 -6.40 -5.48
C GLN A 112 17.66 -7.06 -4.86
N SER A 113 17.84 -8.28 -4.39
CA SER A 113 16.91 -9.00 -3.52
C SER A 113 17.46 -8.97 -2.10
N ILE A 114 16.62 -8.63 -1.13
CA ILE A 114 17.01 -8.53 0.27
C ILE A 114 16.07 -9.35 1.15
N ASP A 115 16.66 -10.09 2.09
CA ASP A 115 15.94 -10.78 3.16
C ASP A 115 15.88 -9.82 4.36
N LEU A 116 14.69 -9.29 4.64
CA LEU A 116 14.49 -8.40 5.77
C LEU A 116 14.05 -9.21 6.99
N THR A 117 14.63 -8.95 8.16
CA THR A 117 14.25 -9.64 9.39
C THR A 117 12.96 -9.06 9.95
N ILE A 118 12.01 -9.92 10.30
CA ILE A 118 10.76 -9.54 10.96
C ILE A 118 10.99 -9.42 12.46
N HIS A 119 10.65 -8.26 12.99
CA HIS A 119 10.56 -7.96 14.41
C HIS A 119 9.11 -8.19 14.90
N GLY A 120 8.92 -8.65 16.13
CA GLY A 120 7.59 -8.87 16.68
C GLY A 120 6.96 -7.58 17.21
N GLY A 121 5.63 -7.55 17.28
CA GLY A 121 4.88 -6.38 17.78
C GLY A 121 4.85 -5.24 16.77
N SER A 122 4.95 -3.99 17.23
CA SER A 122 4.97 -2.80 16.39
C SER A 122 6.30 -2.05 16.50
N PRO A 123 6.61 -1.12 15.59
CA PRO A 123 7.85 -0.33 15.64
C PRO A 123 8.02 0.53 16.90
N THR A 124 6.92 0.81 17.61
CA THR A 124 6.90 1.57 18.87
C THR A 124 6.84 0.67 20.10
N SER A 125 6.48 -0.60 19.91
CA SER A 125 6.22 -1.59 20.97
C SER A 125 6.73 -2.94 20.51
N GLU A 126 8.06 -3.07 20.41
CA GLU A 126 8.70 -4.29 19.93
C GLU A 126 8.52 -5.42 20.94
N LEU A 127 8.21 -6.61 20.40
CA LEU A 127 8.02 -7.83 21.17
C LEU A 127 9.00 -8.89 20.65
N GLU A 128 9.58 -9.65 21.57
CA GLU A 128 10.41 -10.80 21.19
C GLU A 128 9.53 -11.89 20.57
N ILE A 129 9.88 -12.34 19.37
CA ILE A 129 9.21 -13.49 18.73
C ILE A 129 9.70 -14.76 19.42
N SER A 130 8.92 -15.26 20.37
CA SER A 130 9.22 -16.52 21.06
C SER A 130 9.20 -17.69 20.09
N ALA A 131 10.25 -18.51 20.09
CA ALA A 131 10.33 -19.73 19.29
C ALA A 131 9.21 -20.76 19.60
N LYS A 132 8.55 -20.62 20.76
CA LYS A 132 7.40 -21.44 21.16
C LYS A 132 6.08 -20.99 20.52
N ASP A 133 6.00 -19.73 20.09
CA ASP A 133 4.79 -19.14 19.49
C ASP A 133 4.70 -19.42 17.98
N LEU A 134 5.81 -19.86 17.38
CA LEU A 134 5.87 -20.33 16.00
C LEU A 134 5.16 -21.69 15.87
N ARG A 135 3.85 -21.65 15.61
CA ARG A 135 3.00 -22.80 15.26
C ARG A 135 3.51 -23.43 13.97
N THR A 136 4.44 -24.37 14.13
CA THR A 136 5.09 -25.07 13.03
C THR A 136 4.92 -26.55 13.26
N GLU A 137 3.73 -27.07 12.96
CA GLU A 137 3.52 -28.51 12.77
C GLU A 137 4.17 -28.96 11.46
N ARG A 138 5.51 -28.86 11.38
CA ARG A 138 6.29 -29.29 10.21
C ARG A 138 6.70 -30.75 10.42
N GLN A 139 6.10 -31.69 9.70
CA GLN A 139 6.55 -33.08 9.67
C GLN A 139 7.71 -33.30 8.67
N GLY A 140 8.61 -34.26 8.95
CA GLY A 140 9.68 -34.69 8.04
C GLY A 140 10.96 -33.84 8.06
N PHE A 141 11.69 -33.81 6.93
CA PHE A 141 13.03 -33.18 6.78
C PHE A 141 13.05 -31.67 7.15
N LYS A 142 11.89 -30.99 7.12
CA LYS A 142 11.71 -29.59 7.53
C LYS A 142 11.71 -29.38 9.06
N ALA A 143 11.47 -30.43 9.86
CA ALA A 143 11.66 -30.39 11.31
C ALA A 143 13.16 -30.40 11.67
N PHE A 144 13.96 -31.15 10.90
CA PHE A 144 15.41 -31.20 11.06
C PHE A 144 16.08 -29.88 10.66
N SER A 145 15.58 -29.17 9.64
CA SER A 145 16.10 -27.83 9.30
C SER A 145 15.77 -26.78 10.37
N LYS A 146 14.62 -26.89 11.06
CA LYS A 146 14.27 -26.06 12.23
C LYS A 146 15.26 -26.26 13.38
N ALA A 147 15.64 -27.50 13.67
CA ALA A 147 16.58 -27.83 14.76
C ALA A 147 18.02 -27.33 14.50
N PHE A 148 18.42 -27.18 13.23
CA PHE A 148 19.78 -26.75 12.86
C PHE A 148 19.91 -25.28 12.47
N ARG A 149 18.83 -24.61 12.01
CA ARG A 149 18.91 -23.24 11.45
C ARG A 149 17.96 -22.22 12.08
N GLY A 150 17.07 -22.64 12.98
CA GLY A 150 15.97 -21.80 13.47
C GLY A 150 14.93 -21.52 12.37
N VAL A 151 13.75 -21.04 12.77
CA VAL A 151 12.77 -20.52 11.80
C VAL A 151 13.21 -19.10 11.43
N LYS A 152 13.46 -18.86 10.15
CA LYS A 152 13.77 -17.51 9.66
C LYS A 152 12.46 -16.72 9.54
N SER A 153 12.24 -15.75 10.42
CA SER A 153 11.17 -14.76 10.29
C SER A 153 11.67 -13.65 9.36
N ILE A 154 11.40 -13.79 8.05
CA ILE A 154 11.89 -12.85 7.04
C ILE A 154 10.79 -12.41 6.06
N ILE A 155 10.96 -11.23 5.49
CA ILE A 155 10.25 -10.76 4.29
C ILE A 155 11.28 -10.67 3.17
N GLU A 156 11.01 -11.34 2.05
CA GLU A 156 11.83 -11.23 0.85
C GLU A 156 11.33 -10.06 0.00
N VAL A 157 12.23 -9.12 -0.32
CA VAL A 157 11.91 -7.93 -1.12
C VAL A 157 12.85 -7.77 -2.30
N ASP A 158 12.28 -7.66 -3.49
CA ASP A 158 13.00 -7.31 -4.70
C ASP A 158 12.92 -5.81 -4.97
N ILE A 159 14.09 -5.17 -4.99
CA ILE A 159 14.23 -3.75 -5.29
C ILE A 159 14.67 -3.57 -6.74
N VAL A 160 13.91 -2.74 -7.48
CA VAL A 160 14.22 -2.37 -8.87
C VAL A 160 14.37 -0.85 -8.97
N PRO A 161 15.56 -0.32 -9.28
CA PRO A 161 15.78 1.12 -9.35
C PRO A 161 15.13 1.72 -10.61
N HIS A 162 14.74 3.00 -10.52
CA HIS A 162 14.04 3.75 -11.56
C HIS A 162 14.65 3.60 -12.97
N ARG A 163 15.98 3.69 -13.09
CA ARG A 163 16.72 3.57 -14.36
C ARG A 163 16.55 2.25 -15.11
N VAL A 164 16.05 1.20 -14.46
CA VAL A 164 15.83 -0.13 -15.04
C VAL A 164 14.35 -0.36 -15.39
N LEU A 165 13.46 0.54 -14.97
CA LEU A 165 12.03 0.46 -15.29
C LEU A 165 11.80 0.73 -16.78
N ALA A 166 10.70 0.21 -17.30
CA ALA A 166 10.28 0.49 -18.67
C ALA A 166 9.96 1.98 -18.86
N GLU A 167 10.16 2.50 -20.07
CA GLU A 167 10.05 3.94 -20.38
C GLU A 167 8.64 4.49 -20.06
N ASP A 168 7.59 3.73 -20.36
CA ASP A 168 6.20 4.07 -20.04
C ASP A 168 5.97 4.24 -18.53
N VAL A 169 6.55 3.35 -17.72
CA VAL A 169 6.52 3.43 -16.26
C VAL A 169 7.21 4.70 -15.79
N GLN A 170 8.39 5.02 -16.36
CA GLN A 170 9.12 6.24 -16.03
C GLN A 170 8.30 7.49 -16.39
N CYS A 171 7.67 7.53 -17.57
CA CYS A 171 6.80 8.64 -17.98
C CYS A 171 5.64 8.87 -17.01
N HIS A 172 4.98 7.80 -16.56
CA HIS A 172 3.91 7.94 -15.56
C HIS A 172 4.43 8.39 -14.19
N MET A 173 5.61 7.93 -13.77
CA MET A 173 6.22 8.34 -12.51
C MET A 173 6.45 9.85 -12.46
N GLU A 174 6.79 10.49 -13.59
CA GLU A 174 7.00 11.95 -13.63
C GLU A 174 5.75 12.76 -13.25
N LEU A 175 4.56 12.20 -13.46
CA LEU A 175 3.26 12.83 -13.18
C LEU A 175 2.79 12.66 -11.73
N LEU A 176 3.49 11.87 -10.92
CA LEU A 176 3.08 11.60 -9.54
C LEU A 176 3.35 12.82 -8.62
N PRO A 177 2.96 12.77 -7.34
CA PRO A 177 3.53 13.63 -6.31
C PRO A 177 5.04 13.39 -6.14
N GLN A 178 5.76 14.35 -5.54
CA GLN A 178 7.20 14.23 -5.30
C GLN A 178 7.56 13.01 -4.48
N THR A 179 6.84 12.78 -3.36
CA THR A 179 7.06 11.62 -2.50
C THR A 179 5.75 10.89 -2.27
N CYS A 180 5.69 9.63 -2.67
CA CYS A 180 4.50 8.79 -2.53
C CYS A 180 4.78 7.30 -2.76
N PHE A 181 3.88 6.47 -2.26
CA PHE A 181 3.74 5.08 -2.68
C PHE A 181 2.56 4.90 -3.63
N VAL A 182 2.72 4.08 -4.66
CA VAL A 182 1.66 3.75 -5.61
C VAL A 182 1.74 2.28 -6.03
N HIS A 183 0.62 1.57 -6.09
CA HIS A 183 0.58 0.24 -6.71
C HIS A 183 0.86 0.40 -8.20
N LYS A 184 1.81 -0.37 -8.73
CA LYS A 184 2.20 -0.29 -10.14
C LYS A 184 1.02 -0.55 -11.07
N SER A 185 0.11 -1.46 -10.69
CA SER A 185 -1.14 -1.74 -11.41
C SER A 185 -2.06 -0.53 -11.55
N LEU A 186 -1.99 0.43 -10.62
CA LEU A 186 -2.74 1.68 -10.63
C LEU A 186 -1.91 2.87 -11.11
N LEU A 187 -0.66 2.69 -11.53
CA LEU A 187 0.22 3.80 -11.90
C LEU A 187 -0.39 4.71 -12.97
N SER A 188 -0.99 4.11 -14.01
CA SER A 188 -1.64 4.85 -15.10
C SER A 188 -2.89 5.60 -14.61
N PHE A 189 -3.65 5.02 -13.69
CA PHE A 189 -4.80 5.66 -13.05
C PHE A 189 -4.38 6.89 -12.23
N ILE A 190 -3.39 6.73 -11.34
CA ILE A 190 -2.96 7.78 -10.42
C ILE A 190 -2.28 8.94 -11.15
N SER A 191 -1.41 8.65 -12.11
CA SER A 191 -0.77 9.69 -12.94
C SER A 191 -1.80 10.48 -13.77
N ALA A 192 -2.83 9.81 -14.29
CA ALA A 192 -3.92 10.48 -14.99
C ALA A 192 -4.74 11.38 -14.05
N PHE A 193 -5.00 10.93 -12.82
CA PHE A 193 -5.62 11.76 -11.80
C PHE A 193 -4.78 13.01 -11.47
N GLN A 194 -3.48 12.86 -11.24
CA GLN A 194 -2.62 14.00 -10.92
C GLN A 194 -2.55 15.02 -12.06
N ASN A 195 -2.46 14.53 -13.31
CA ASN A 195 -2.51 15.39 -14.49
C ASN A 195 -3.86 16.12 -14.62
N TYR A 196 -4.98 15.43 -14.37
CA TYR A 196 -6.31 16.03 -14.36
C TYR A 196 -6.41 17.14 -13.30
N LYS A 197 -6.03 16.81 -12.06
CA LYS A 197 -6.02 17.74 -10.92
C LYS A 197 -5.17 18.96 -11.20
N GLY A 198 -3.95 18.75 -11.71
CA GLY A 198 -3.03 19.83 -12.08
C GLY A 198 -3.62 20.77 -13.13
N LYS A 199 -4.14 20.22 -14.24
CA LYS A 199 -4.80 21.02 -15.29
C LYS A 199 -6.00 21.80 -14.76
N LYS A 200 -6.84 21.18 -13.94
CA LYS A 200 -8.03 21.83 -13.37
C LYS A 200 -7.64 23.02 -12.49
N LEU A 201 -6.71 22.80 -11.55
CA LEU A 201 -6.22 23.84 -10.64
C LEU A 201 -5.54 24.98 -11.38
N LEU A 202 -4.71 24.67 -12.39
CA LEU A 202 -4.04 25.69 -13.20
C LEU A 202 -5.02 26.53 -14.03
N ASN A 203 -5.99 25.90 -14.67
CA ASN A 203 -7.00 26.61 -15.46
C ASN A 203 -7.86 27.54 -14.60
N GLU A 204 -8.18 27.15 -13.36
CA GLU A 204 -8.92 27.99 -12.41
C GLU A 204 -8.05 29.12 -11.84
N SER A 205 -6.74 28.89 -11.70
CA SER A 205 -5.78 29.92 -11.25
C SER A 205 -5.56 31.03 -12.30
N GLY A 206 -5.79 30.75 -13.58
CA GLY A 206 -5.71 31.73 -14.68
C GLY A 206 -6.72 32.89 -14.56
N GLY A 207 -7.72 32.77 -13.68
CA GLY A 207 -8.69 33.82 -13.34
C GLY A 207 -8.24 34.82 -12.26
N GLY A 208 -6.97 34.81 -11.84
CA GLY A 208 -6.42 35.83 -10.92
C GLY A 208 -6.56 35.51 -9.43
N GLY A 209 -6.84 34.26 -9.06
CA GLY A 209 -6.80 33.81 -7.67
C GLY A 209 -6.77 32.28 -7.58
N PHE A 210 -5.90 31.75 -6.72
CA PHE A 210 -5.91 30.33 -6.35
C PHE A 210 -7.16 30.07 -5.49
N ARG A 211 -8.31 29.91 -6.13
CA ARG A 211 -9.53 29.46 -5.45
C ARG A 211 -9.50 27.94 -5.39
N LYS A 212 -9.84 27.37 -4.22
CA LYS A 212 -10.11 25.93 -4.10
C LYS A 212 -11.17 25.57 -5.15
N PRO A 213 -10.97 24.55 -6.01
CA PRO A 213 -11.97 24.15 -7.00
C PRO A 213 -13.28 23.87 -6.28
N ALA A 214 -14.28 24.69 -6.53
CA ALA A 214 -15.60 24.49 -5.94
C ALA A 214 -16.23 23.27 -6.60
N GLY A 215 -16.31 22.15 -5.87
CA GLY A 215 -17.20 21.04 -6.20
C GLY A 215 -16.77 20.14 -7.36
N ASP A 216 -15.47 20.00 -7.63
CA ASP A 216 -15.03 18.98 -8.58
C ASP A 216 -15.17 17.58 -7.97
N VAL A 217 -16.16 16.84 -8.45
CA VAL A 217 -16.51 15.49 -7.96
C VAL A 217 -15.31 14.55 -8.01
N ILE A 218 -14.55 14.56 -9.11
CA ILE A 218 -13.42 13.64 -9.31
C ILE A 218 -12.32 13.94 -8.27
N ILE A 219 -11.96 15.21 -8.09
CA ILE A 219 -10.96 15.63 -7.09
C ILE A 219 -11.43 15.31 -5.68
N SER A 220 -12.73 15.51 -5.38
CA SER A 220 -13.28 15.29 -4.03
C SER A 220 -13.39 13.82 -3.64
N CYS A 221 -13.66 12.92 -4.60
CA CYS A 221 -13.81 11.49 -4.34
C CYS A 221 -12.48 10.77 -4.19
N PHE A 222 -11.42 11.29 -4.79
CA PHE A 222 -10.16 10.57 -4.86
C PHE A 222 -9.58 10.17 -3.49
N PRO A 223 -9.57 11.01 -2.44
CA PRO A 223 -9.13 10.57 -1.11
C PRO A 223 -9.98 9.42 -0.56
N MET A 224 -11.30 9.46 -0.73
CA MET A 224 -12.20 8.38 -0.27
C MET A 224 -11.93 7.05 -0.98
N ILE A 225 -11.46 7.10 -2.23
CA ILE A 225 -11.11 5.93 -3.03
C ILE A 225 -9.73 5.42 -2.62
N TYR A 226 -8.72 6.30 -2.65
CA TYR A 226 -7.32 5.90 -2.57
C TYR A 226 -6.83 5.65 -1.14
N ASP A 227 -7.42 6.31 -0.15
CA ASP A 227 -7.10 6.09 1.26
C ASP A 227 -7.87 4.89 1.85
N ASN A 228 -8.69 4.21 1.04
CA ASN A 228 -9.43 3.02 1.41
C ASN A 228 -8.84 1.76 0.72
N PRO A 229 -8.12 0.90 1.45
CA PRO A 229 -7.52 -0.31 0.87
C PRO A 229 -8.52 -1.25 0.19
N ASP A 230 -9.73 -1.40 0.73
CA ASP A 230 -10.75 -2.30 0.18
C ASP A 230 -11.28 -1.77 -1.16
N ILE A 231 -11.44 -0.44 -1.30
CA ILE A 231 -11.77 0.15 -2.60
C ILE A 231 -10.59 0.02 -3.56
N VAL A 232 -9.36 0.27 -3.11
CA VAL A 232 -8.16 0.18 -3.95
C VAL A 232 -8.00 -1.23 -4.53
N GLU A 233 -8.32 -2.26 -3.75
CA GLU A 233 -8.31 -3.66 -4.17
C GLU A 233 -9.25 -3.90 -5.36
N VAL A 234 -10.54 -3.61 -5.18
CA VAL A 234 -11.56 -3.76 -6.22
C VAL A 234 -11.30 -2.84 -7.43
N LEU A 235 -10.85 -1.61 -7.18
CA LEU A 235 -10.47 -0.66 -8.22
C LEU A 235 -9.32 -1.23 -9.07
N THR A 236 -8.34 -1.86 -8.43
CA THR A 236 -7.19 -2.43 -9.13
C THR A 236 -7.61 -3.55 -10.06
N GLU A 237 -8.43 -4.48 -9.58
CA GLU A 237 -8.96 -5.57 -10.39
C GLU A 237 -9.67 -5.04 -11.62
N ALA A 238 -10.68 -4.18 -11.42
CA ALA A 238 -11.48 -3.67 -12.51
C ALA A 238 -10.70 -2.74 -13.47
N TRP A 239 -9.72 -1.97 -12.97
CA TRP A 239 -8.85 -1.17 -13.85
C TRP A 239 -7.94 -2.06 -14.71
N VAL A 240 -7.35 -3.09 -14.11
CA VAL A 240 -6.45 -4.03 -14.81
C VAL A 240 -7.22 -4.89 -15.82
N GLU A 241 -8.46 -5.28 -15.53
CA GLU A 241 -9.28 -6.09 -16.42
C GLU A 241 -9.91 -5.27 -17.55
N ASP A 242 -10.51 -4.11 -17.24
CA ASP A 242 -11.34 -3.38 -18.21
C ASP A 242 -10.58 -2.30 -18.98
N VAL A 243 -9.55 -1.69 -18.37
CA VAL A 243 -8.93 -0.47 -18.92
C VAL A 243 -7.50 -0.71 -19.37
N GLN A 244 -6.68 -1.39 -18.56
CA GLN A 244 -5.27 -1.63 -18.89
C GLN A 244 -5.07 -2.33 -20.25
N PRO A 245 -5.91 -3.29 -20.70
CA PRO A 245 -5.77 -3.87 -22.03
C PRO A 245 -6.01 -2.87 -23.16
N LEU A 246 -6.93 -1.92 -22.96
CA LEU A 246 -7.22 -0.86 -23.91
C LEU A 246 -6.05 0.14 -24.01
N ILE A 247 -5.42 0.44 -22.87
CA ILE A 247 -4.20 1.27 -22.84
C ILE A 247 -3.07 0.55 -23.59
N ASN A 248 -2.85 -0.73 -23.31
CA ASN A 248 -1.76 -1.51 -23.92
C ASN A 248 -1.93 -1.72 -25.44
N GLN A 249 -3.17 -1.74 -25.95
CA GLN A 249 -3.44 -1.77 -27.38
C GLN A 249 -3.03 -0.48 -28.09
N ASN A 250 -3.16 0.65 -27.39
CA ASN A 250 -2.69 1.94 -27.86
C ASN A 250 -1.16 1.99 -27.65
N LYS A 251 -0.38 1.62 -28.67
CA LYS A 251 1.09 1.51 -28.63
C LYS A 251 1.82 2.82 -28.31
N GLN A 252 1.08 3.91 -28.06
CA GLN A 252 1.61 5.20 -27.66
C GLN A 252 0.98 5.61 -26.33
N PHE A 253 1.77 6.30 -25.51
CA PHE A 253 1.32 6.92 -24.28
C PHE A 253 0.26 8.00 -24.58
N ASP A 254 -1.02 7.69 -24.33
CA ASP A 254 -2.16 8.57 -24.57
C ASP A 254 -2.78 9.04 -23.26
N LEU A 255 -2.13 10.02 -22.62
CA LEU A 255 -2.59 10.57 -21.34
C LEU A 255 -4.01 11.15 -21.40
N PRO A 256 -4.47 11.86 -22.45
CA PRO A 256 -5.86 12.26 -22.59
C PRO A 256 -6.85 11.10 -22.54
N PHE A 257 -6.59 10.01 -23.27
CA PHE A 257 -7.45 8.82 -23.24
C PHE A 257 -7.49 8.19 -21.84
N ILE A 258 -6.33 8.01 -21.21
CA ILE A 258 -6.23 7.43 -19.86
C ILE A 258 -6.97 8.31 -18.84
N THR A 259 -6.84 9.64 -18.96
CA THR A 259 -7.55 10.61 -18.12
C THR A 259 -9.06 10.49 -18.27
N GLU A 260 -9.56 10.32 -19.49
CA GLU A 260 -10.99 10.16 -19.72
C GLU A 260 -11.52 8.84 -19.12
N LYS A 261 -10.77 7.74 -19.26
CA LYS A 261 -11.11 6.46 -18.61
C LYS A 261 -11.11 6.56 -17.08
N MET A 262 -10.10 7.21 -16.50
CA MET A 262 -10.04 7.47 -15.04
C MET A 262 -11.26 8.26 -14.57
N LYS A 263 -11.63 9.34 -15.25
CA LYS A 263 -12.82 10.14 -14.91
C LYS A 263 -14.10 9.31 -14.95
N GLN A 264 -14.29 8.50 -15.99
CA GLN A 264 -15.44 7.61 -16.12
C GLN A 264 -15.50 6.62 -14.95
N PHE A 265 -14.35 6.08 -14.55
CA PHE A 265 -14.24 5.14 -13.45
C PHE A 265 -14.63 5.78 -12.10
N VAL A 266 -14.03 6.92 -11.76
CA VAL A 266 -14.33 7.66 -10.53
C VAL A 266 -15.80 8.11 -10.50
N SER A 267 -16.35 8.52 -11.65
CA SER A 267 -17.76 8.91 -11.76
C SER A 267 -18.73 7.74 -11.49
N ARG A 268 -18.35 6.52 -11.86
CA ARG A 268 -19.13 5.31 -11.56
C ARG A 268 -19.07 4.91 -10.09
N LEU A 269 -17.96 5.20 -9.41
CA LEU A 269 -17.81 4.94 -7.98
C LEU A 269 -18.57 5.96 -7.12
N TYR A 270 -18.83 7.16 -7.64
CA TYR A 270 -19.49 8.24 -6.90
C TYR A 270 -20.77 7.79 -6.15
N PRO A 271 -21.76 7.15 -6.78
CA PRO A 271 -22.99 6.77 -6.06
C PRO A 271 -22.74 5.77 -4.93
N VAL A 272 -21.72 4.91 -5.07
CA VAL A 272 -21.33 3.91 -4.05
C VAL A 272 -20.68 4.61 -2.85
N LEU A 273 -19.74 5.53 -3.10
CA LEU A 273 -19.02 6.25 -2.04
C LEU A 273 -19.94 7.09 -1.14
N TYR A 274 -21.09 7.50 -1.65
CA TYR A 274 -22.06 8.32 -0.92
C TYR A 274 -23.33 7.55 -0.52
N SER A 275 -23.36 6.22 -0.70
CA SER A 275 -24.47 5.40 -0.21
C SER A 275 -24.45 5.32 1.31
N GLU A 276 -25.62 5.09 1.91
CA GLU A 276 -25.73 4.96 3.38
C GLU A 276 -24.96 3.73 3.89
N GLU A 277 -24.84 2.66 3.09
CA GLU A 277 -24.02 1.50 3.45
C GLU A 277 -22.54 1.87 3.59
N PHE A 278 -22.03 2.75 2.72
CA PHE A 278 -20.62 3.15 2.73
C PHE A 278 -20.31 4.15 3.86
N LYS A 279 -21.23 5.05 4.18
CA LYS A 279 -21.09 6.00 5.31
C LYS A 279 -21.04 5.31 6.67
N GLY A 280 -21.65 4.12 6.80
CA GLY A 280 -21.62 3.32 8.02
C GLY A 280 -20.25 2.67 8.31
N ILE A 281 -19.35 2.65 7.33
CA ILE A 281 -17.98 2.18 7.50
C ILE A 281 -17.14 3.36 8.02
N GLU A 282 -17.30 3.72 9.30
CA GLU A 282 -16.35 4.59 9.98
C GLU A 282 -14.99 3.88 10.07
N TYR A 283 -14.15 4.09 9.06
CA TYR A 283 -12.79 3.57 9.05
C TYR A 283 -11.96 4.29 10.13
N THR A 284 -11.65 3.59 11.21
CA THR A 284 -10.73 4.02 12.28
C THR A 284 -9.26 4.15 11.82
N GLY A 285 -9.00 4.13 10.50
CA GLY A 285 -7.68 4.19 9.89
C GLY A 285 -7.15 5.59 9.62
N THR A 286 -7.83 6.65 10.08
CA THR A 286 -7.16 7.94 10.18
C THR A 286 -6.12 7.87 11.28
N THR A 287 -4.84 7.89 10.91
CA THR A 287 -3.78 8.43 11.74
C THR A 287 -4.32 9.76 12.28
N LYS A 288 -4.78 9.75 13.53
CA LYS A 288 -4.87 10.99 14.30
C LYS A 288 -3.44 11.48 14.37
N THR A 289 -3.07 12.39 13.46
CA THR A 289 -1.97 13.30 13.71
C THR A 289 -2.29 13.96 15.04
N VAL A 290 -1.56 13.55 16.07
CA VAL A 290 -1.56 14.23 17.35
C VAL A 290 -0.94 15.59 17.03
N ALA A 291 -1.79 16.61 16.97
CA ALA A 291 -1.36 18.01 16.97
C ALA A 291 -0.85 18.38 18.37
#